data_AF-A0A522B680-F1
#
_entry.id   AF-A0A522B680-F1
#
_cell.length_a   1.000
_cell.length_b   1.000
_cell.length_c   1.000
_cell.angle_alpha   90.00
_cell.angle_beta   90.00
_cell.angle_gamma   90.00
#
_symmetry.space_group_name_H-M   'P 1'
#
loop_
_entity.id
_entity.type
_entity.pdbx_description
1 polymer ?
#
loop_
_entity_poly.entity_id
_entity_poly.type
_entity_poly.pdbx_seq_one_letter_code
_entity_poly.pdbx_strand_id
1 'polypeptide(L)'
;MFRRLGSALAASALLLSVAASAVSAGGPPSLSFYVDDARYRTVGTPTDFSGTGAPASTFDRIYALGSGLINVAEAKPGDRDYNGGRWMVLPVTWAAGVTPVQLTSAEAVEAYADAGWLTIASTPVKEFLCPVIPVQGGR
;
A
#
# COMPACT_ATOMS: atom_id res chain seq x y z
N MET A 1 -74.65 10.81 0.79
CA MET A 1 -73.90 9.57 1.10
C MET A 1 -72.42 9.85 0.85
N PHE A 2 -71.80 10.57 1.78
CA PHE A 2 -70.38 10.93 1.78
C PHE A 2 -69.60 9.83 2.49
N ARG A 3 -68.81 9.05 1.75
CA ARG A 3 -67.60 8.32 2.20
C ARG A 3 -67.24 7.32 1.11
N ARG A 4 -66.00 7.40 0.61
CA ARG A 4 -65.23 6.41 -0.20
C ARG A 4 -64.44 7.03 -1.36
N LEU A 5 -64.23 8.34 -1.40
CA LEU A 5 -63.30 9.01 -2.34
C LEU A 5 -61.98 9.47 -1.68
N GLY A 6 -61.68 9.00 -0.46
CA GLY A 6 -60.57 9.50 0.36
C GLY A 6 -59.37 8.57 0.52
N SER A 7 -59.24 7.48 -0.25
CA SER A 7 -58.22 6.45 0.04
C SER A 7 -57.25 6.13 -1.10
N ALA A 8 -57.41 6.72 -2.28
CA ALA A 8 -56.54 6.40 -3.43
C ALA A 8 -55.30 7.32 -3.56
N LEU A 9 -55.24 8.43 -2.83
CA LEU A 9 -54.14 9.41 -2.93
C LEU A 9 -53.07 9.27 -1.83
N ALA A 10 -53.27 8.39 -0.84
CA ALA A 10 -52.30 8.18 0.24
C ALA A 10 -51.28 7.06 -0.05
N ALA A 11 -51.45 6.29 -1.13
CA ALA A 11 -50.56 5.17 -1.47
C ALA A 11 -49.33 5.60 -2.31
N SER A 12 -49.38 6.76 -2.97
CA SER A 12 -48.30 7.21 -3.87
C SER A 12 -47.17 7.98 -3.16
N ALA A 13 -47.31 8.29 -1.88
CA ALA A 13 -46.32 9.06 -1.11
C ALA A 13 -45.26 8.20 -0.39
N LEU A 14 -45.35 6.87 -0.47
CA LEU A 14 -44.46 5.96 0.25
C LEU A 14 -43.45 5.21 -0.65
N LEU A 15 -43.13 5.76 -1.82
CA LEU A 15 -42.12 5.21 -2.74
C LEU A 15 -40.87 6.09 -2.88
N LEU A 16 -40.81 7.24 -2.19
CA LEU A 16 -39.60 8.04 -2.08
C LEU A 16 -38.88 7.68 -0.77
N SER A 17 -37.69 7.09 -0.89
CA SER A 17 -36.54 7.18 0.05
C SER A 17 -35.83 5.86 0.40
N VAL A 18 -35.67 4.93 -0.54
CA VAL A 18 -34.49 4.04 -0.50
C VAL A 18 -33.45 4.56 -1.48
N ALA A 19 -32.92 5.74 -1.19
CA ALA A 19 -31.58 6.05 -1.66
C ALA A 19 -30.66 5.16 -0.83
N ALA A 20 -30.26 4.02 -1.39
CA ALA A 20 -29.20 3.22 -0.82
C ALA A 20 -27.95 4.10 -0.82
N SER A 21 -27.66 4.73 0.31
CA SER A 21 -26.37 5.35 0.56
C SER A 21 -25.35 4.24 0.39
N ALA A 22 -24.61 4.25 -0.71
CA ALA A 22 -23.44 3.40 -0.83
C ALA A 22 -22.54 3.76 0.34
N VAL A 23 -22.45 2.85 1.32
CA VAL A 23 -21.43 2.96 2.36
C VAL A 23 -20.11 2.83 1.62
N SER A 24 -19.39 3.95 1.50
CA SER A 24 -17.99 3.91 1.14
C SER A 24 -17.30 3.16 2.28
N ALA A 25 -17.13 1.86 2.11
CA ALA A 25 -16.21 1.07 2.91
C ALA A 25 -14.79 1.54 2.52
N GLY A 26 -14.45 2.77 2.93
CA GLY A 26 -13.09 3.26 2.91
C GLY A 26 -12.33 2.37 3.86
N GLY A 27 -11.73 1.32 3.29
CA GLY A 27 -10.88 0.41 4.03
C GLY A 27 -9.79 1.19 4.79
N PRO A 28 -9.07 0.52 5.70
CA PRO A 28 -8.02 1.16 6.48
C PRO A 28 -7.04 1.98 5.59
N PRO A 29 -6.47 3.07 6.12
CA PRO A 29 -5.66 4.01 5.35
C PRO A 29 -4.59 3.29 4.53
N SER A 30 -4.52 3.61 3.23
CA SER A 30 -3.58 2.98 2.31
C SER A 30 -2.21 3.64 2.40
N LEU A 31 -1.26 3.00 3.08
CA LEU A 31 0.16 3.27 2.80
C LEU A 31 0.43 2.78 1.37
N SER A 32 1.12 3.58 0.55
CA SER A 32 1.47 3.22 -0.84
C SER A 32 2.96 3.06 -1.05
N PHE A 33 3.35 2.14 -1.91
CA PHE A 33 4.72 1.92 -2.38
C PHE A 33 4.71 1.50 -3.86
N TYR A 34 5.86 1.59 -4.52
CA TYR A 34 6.05 1.07 -5.87
C TYR A 34 6.63 -0.34 -5.85
N VAL A 35 6.25 -1.15 -6.85
CA VAL A 35 6.91 -2.39 -7.24
C VAL A 35 6.87 -2.43 -8.76
N ASP A 36 8.03 -2.52 -9.42
CA ASP A 36 8.18 -2.58 -10.88
C ASP A 36 7.33 -1.55 -11.63
N ASP A 37 7.51 -0.27 -11.27
CA ASP A 37 6.79 0.89 -11.84
C ASP A 37 5.28 0.94 -11.57
N ALA A 38 4.70 -0.08 -10.95
CA ALA A 38 3.30 -0.12 -10.59
C ALA A 38 3.08 0.31 -9.14
N ARG A 39 1.97 1.03 -8.91
CA ARG A 39 1.62 1.50 -7.57
C ARG A 39 0.79 0.48 -6.81
N TYR A 40 1.25 0.14 -5.61
CA TYR A 40 0.57 -0.73 -4.67
C TYR A 40 0.15 0.04 -3.42
N ARG A 41 -0.82 -0.52 -2.72
CA ARG A 41 -1.24 -0.11 -1.39
C ARG A 41 -1.18 -1.29 -0.43
N THR A 42 -1.16 -0.97 0.85
CA THR A 42 -1.24 -1.95 1.92
C THR A 42 -2.15 -1.49 3.05
N VAL A 43 -2.35 -2.38 4.01
CA VAL A 43 -3.02 -2.14 5.28
C VAL A 43 -1.99 -2.39 6.37
N GLY A 44 -1.73 -1.36 7.19
CA GLY A 44 -0.89 -1.52 8.38
C GLY A 44 -1.49 -2.56 9.32
N THR A 45 -0.70 -3.55 9.72
CA THR A 45 -1.06 -4.53 10.74
C THR A 45 -0.24 -4.23 12.01
N PRO A 46 -0.68 -4.68 13.20
CA PRO A 46 0.12 -4.55 14.42
C PRO A 46 1.26 -5.59 14.48
N THR A 47 1.49 -6.38 13.43
CA THR A 47 2.55 -7.39 13.41
C THR A 47 3.92 -6.73 13.50
N ASP A 48 4.76 -7.25 14.39
CA ASP A 48 6.15 -6.86 14.53
C ASP A 48 7.00 -8.11 14.68
N PHE A 49 7.93 -8.31 13.76
CA PHE A 49 8.91 -9.40 13.81
C PHE A 49 10.30 -8.91 14.22
N SER A 50 10.45 -7.61 14.49
CA SER A 50 11.74 -7.01 14.80
C SER A 50 12.35 -7.67 16.05
N GLY A 51 13.60 -8.13 15.93
CA GLY A 51 14.33 -8.74 17.05
C GLY A 51 13.86 -10.15 17.43
N THR A 52 12.96 -10.77 16.66
CA THR A 52 12.52 -12.15 16.90
C THR A 52 13.55 -13.20 16.49
N GLY A 53 14.54 -12.82 15.67
CA GLY A 53 15.53 -13.74 15.11
C GLY A 53 15.03 -14.54 13.91
N ALA A 54 13.90 -14.14 13.31
CA ALA A 54 13.42 -14.73 12.05
C ALA A 54 14.50 -14.63 10.95
N PRO A 55 14.73 -15.67 10.14
CA PRO A 55 15.76 -15.63 9.11
C PRO A 55 15.45 -14.55 8.06
N ALA A 56 16.47 -13.79 7.66
CA ALA A 56 16.35 -12.72 6.67
C ALA A 56 15.69 -13.18 5.36
N SER A 57 15.95 -14.43 4.94
CA SER A 57 15.38 -15.03 3.73
C SER A 57 13.86 -15.26 3.78
N THR A 58 13.21 -14.98 4.91
CA THR A 58 11.74 -15.09 5.07
C THR A 58 11.02 -13.77 4.87
N PHE A 59 11.75 -12.71 4.54
CA PHE A 59 11.24 -11.37 4.30
C PHE A 59 11.64 -10.89 2.92
N ASP A 60 10.75 -10.11 2.31
CA ASP A 60 11.02 -9.25 1.18
C ASP A 60 11.47 -7.87 1.68
N ARG A 61 12.20 -7.12 0.85
CA ARG A 61 12.75 -5.81 1.18
C ARG A 61 11.81 -4.68 0.78
N ILE A 62 11.67 -3.70 1.67
CA ILE A 62 11.15 -2.37 1.36
C ILE A 62 12.28 -1.36 1.52
N TYR A 63 12.59 -0.64 0.44
CA TYR A 63 13.53 0.48 0.43
C TYR A 63 12.81 1.76 0.82
N ALA A 64 13.18 2.32 1.97
CA ALA A 64 12.64 3.60 2.44
C ALA A 64 13.48 4.75 1.87
N LEU A 65 12.95 5.43 0.85
CA LEU A 65 13.68 6.44 0.07
C LEU A 65 13.90 7.77 0.81
N GLY A 66 13.16 8.00 1.89
CA GLY A 66 13.22 9.23 2.69
C GLY A 66 12.05 10.19 2.44
N SER A 67 12.12 11.36 3.07
CA SER A 67 11.03 12.33 3.08
C SER A 67 10.62 12.80 1.68
N GLY A 68 9.30 12.80 1.41
CA GLY A 68 8.73 13.28 0.16
C GLY A 68 8.76 12.28 -0.99
N LEU A 69 9.41 11.12 -0.81
CA LEU A 69 9.45 10.04 -1.78
C LEU A 69 8.61 8.85 -1.31
N ILE A 70 8.06 8.11 -2.26
CA ILE A 70 7.32 6.88 -2.02
C ILE A 70 8.32 5.72 -1.96
N ASN A 71 8.17 4.84 -0.97
CA ASN A 71 9.01 3.66 -0.80
C ASN A 71 8.87 2.69 -1.98
N VAL A 72 9.87 1.84 -2.15
CA VAL A 72 9.89 0.78 -3.18
C VAL A 72 9.96 -0.57 -2.49
N ALA A 73 9.17 -1.54 -2.94
CA ALA A 73 9.28 -2.92 -2.51
C ALA A 73 9.81 -3.80 -3.64
N GLU A 74 10.55 -4.85 -3.32
CA GLU A 74 11.21 -5.71 -4.32
C GLU A 74 10.32 -6.81 -4.91
N ALA A 75 9.18 -7.09 -4.28
CA ALA A 75 8.35 -8.21 -4.67
C ALA A 75 6.86 -7.88 -4.53
N LYS A 76 6.04 -8.62 -5.27
CA LYS A 76 4.57 -8.54 -5.24
C LYS A 76 3.93 -9.91 -5.47
N PRO A 77 2.64 -10.08 -5.15
CA PRO A 77 1.88 -11.26 -5.52
C PRO A 77 1.99 -11.56 -7.02
N GLY A 78 2.37 -12.80 -7.33
CA GLY A 78 2.63 -13.25 -8.69
C GLY A 78 4.12 -13.44 -8.99
N ASP A 79 5.01 -12.81 -8.23
CA ASP A 79 6.45 -13.07 -8.33
C ASP A 79 6.79 -14.40 -7.67
N ARG A 80 7.78 -15.12 -8.23
CA ARG A 80 8.19 -16.44 -7.74
C ARG A 80 8.69 -16.39 -6.29
N ASP A 81 9.43 -15.35 -5.95
CA ASP A 81 10.19 -15.25 -4.71
C ASP A 81 9.48 -14.39 -3.65
N TYR A 82 8.21 -14.03 -3.88
CA TYR A 82 7.41 -13.23 -2.94
C TYR A 82 7.12 -13.99 -1.63
N ASN A 83 7.55 -13.43 -0.50
CA ASN A 83 7.43 -14.03 0.83
C ASN A 83 6.08 -13.75 1.53
N GLY A 84 5.02 -13.54 0.75
CA GLY A 84 3.66 -13.40 1.27
C GLY A 84 3.42 -12.11 2.08
N GLY A 85 4.25 -11.08 1.84
CA GLY A 85 4.10 -9.77 2.49
C GLY A 85 4.75 -9.70 3.87
N ARG A 86 5.73 -10.55 4.14
CA ARG A 86 6.69 -10.34 5.23
C ARG A 86 7.73 -9.35 4.75
N TRP A 87 7.85 -8.21 5.44
CA TRP A 87 8.70 -7.11 5.01
C TRP A 87 9.81 -6.85 6.01
N MET A 88 10.98 -6.50 5.48
CA MET A 88 12.02 -5.80 6.21
C MET A 88 12.24 -4.41 5.58
N VAL A 89 12.18 -3.36 6.38
CA VAL A 89 12.36 -1.99 5.88
C VAL A 89 13.82 -1.58 6.02
N LEU A 90 14.45 -1.32 4.88
CA LEU A 90 15.83 -0.86 4.77
C LEU A 90 15.84 0.62 4.39
N PRO A 91 16.29 1.52 5.28
CA PRO A 91 16.51 2.91 4.92
C PRO A 91 17.57 3.04 3.83
N VAL A 92 17.32 3.93 2.86
CA VAL A 92 18.35 4.39 1.94
C VAL A 92 18.93 5.70 2.46
N THR A 93 20.21 5.93 2.18
CA THR A 93 20.88 7.22 2.42
C THR A 93 21.43 7.72 1.10
N TRP A 94 20.95 8.85 0.63
CA TRP A 94 21.46 9.49 -0.58
C TRP A 94 22.85 10.09 -0.35
N ALA A 95 23.74 9.95 -1.32
CA ALA A 95 25.09 10.50 -1.23
C ALA A 95 25.09 12.03 -1.19
N ALA A 96 26.11 12.63 -0.58
CA ALA A 96 26.24 14.07 -0.50
C ALA A 96 26.29 14.71 -1.90
N GLY A 97 25.47 15.74 -2.13
CA GLY A 97 25.38 16.42 -3.42
C GLY A 97 24.48 15.73 -4.46
N VAL A 98 23.96 14.53 -4.17
CA VAL A 98 22.94 13.88 -5.00
C VAL A 98 21.56 14.41 -4.62
N THR A 99 20.79 14.84 -5.61
CA THR A 99 19.39 15.23 -5.40
C THR A 99 18.53 13.96 -5.36
N PRO A 100 17.79 13.68 -4.27
CA PRO A 100 16.88 12.53 -4.21
C PRO A 100 15.82 12.59 -5.31
N VAL A 101 15.62 11.46 -5.98
CA VAL A 101 14.60 11.29 -7.04
C VAL A 101 13.70 10.10 -6.72
N GLN A 102 12.47 10.12 -7.22
CA GLN A 102 11.58 8.99 -7.09
C GLN A 102 12.10 7.81 -7.92
N LEU A 103 12.44 6.72 -7.24
CA LEU A 103 12.69 5.42 -7.85
C LEU A 103 11.44 4.55 -7.70
N THR A 104 11.19 3.67 -8.65
CA THR A 104 9.91 2.96 -8.76
C THR A 104 10.07 1.44 -8.90
N SER A 105 11.30 0.92 -8.95
CA SER A 105 11.61 -0.51 -8.93
C SER A 105 12.83 -0.80 -8.05
N ALA A 106 12.93 -2.03 -7.54
CA ALA A 106 14.05 -2.43 -6.70
C ALA A 106 15.36 -2.43 -7.48
N GLU A 107 15.32 -2.83 -8.76
CA GLU A 107 16.47 -2.82 -9.67
C GLU A 107 17.02 -1.40 -9.82
N ALA A 108 16.15 -0.39 -9.88
CA ALA A 108 16.59 1.01 -9.94
C ALA A 108 17.26 1.45 -8.62
N VAL A 109 16.74 1.03 -7.47
CA VAL A 109 17.35 1.32 -6.17
C VAL A 109 18.74 0.67 -6.07
N GLU A 110 18.86 -0.59 -6.46
CA GLU A 110 20.12 -1.33 -6.43
C GLU A 110 21.13 -0.78 -7.43
N ALA A 111 20.70 -0.42 -8.65
CA ALA A 111 21.55 0.24 -9.62
C ALA A 111 22.08 1.61 -9.14
N TYR A 112 21.25 2.38 -8.42
CA TYR A 112 21.69 3.63 -7.81
C TYR A 112 22.69 3.39 -6.67
N ALA A 113 22.54 2.29 -5.92
CA ALA A 113 23.49 1.88 -4.89
C ALA A 113 24.84 1.47 -5.51
N ASP A 114 24.81 0.65 -6.56
CA ASP A 114 26.01 0.19 -7.28
C ASP A 114 26.76 1.36 -7.95
N ALA A 115 26.03 2.38 -8.41
CA ALA A 115 26.60 3.62 -8.95
C ALA A 115 27.14 4.58 -7.87
N GLY A 116 26.92 4.28 -6.58
CA GLY A 116 27.35 5.11 -5.45
C GLY A 116 26.52 6.38 -5.23
N TRP A 117 25.32 6.46 -5.82
CA TRP A 117 24.41 7.61 -5.65
C TRP A 117 23.61 7.54 -4.35
N LEU A 118 23.44 6.34 -3.80
CA LEU A 118 22.88 6.09 -2.48
C LEU A 118 23.54 4.87 -1.83
N THR A 119 23.28 4.66 -0.55
CA THR A 119 23.62 3.42 0.17
C THR A 119 22.36 2.82 0.79
N ILE A 120 22.25 1.50 0.79
CA ILE A 120 21.16 0.75 1.44
C ILE A 120 21.66 0.24 2.79
N ALA A 121 20.89 0.47 3.86
CA ALA A 121 21.23 -0.07 5.17
C ALA A 121 21.28 -1.61 5.16
N SER A 122 22.25 -2.20 5.87
CA SER A 122 22.35 -3.66 6.03
C SER A 122 21.41 -4.22 7.10
N THR A 123 20.90 -3.36 7.98
CA THR A 123 20.03 -3.75 9.11
C THR A 123 18.67 -3.08 8.93
N PRO A 124 17.56 -3.84 9.01
CA PRO A 124 16.24 -3.25 8.92
C PRO A 124 15.88 -2.43 10.15
N VAL A 125 15.13 -1.35 9.92
CA VAL A 125 14.55 -0.53 11.01
C VAL A 125 13.20 -1.05 11.49
N LYS A 126 12.59 -1.94 10.71
CA LYS A 126 11.33 -2.60 11.05
C LYS A 126 11.16 -3.89 10.27
N GLU A 127 10.60 -4.90 10.92
CA GLU A 127 10.15 -6.14 10.28
C GLU A 127 8.69 -6.39 10.62
N PHE A 128 7.83 -6.68 9.64
CA PHE A 128 6.38 -6.83 9.87
C PHE A 128 5.71 -7.65 8.77
N LEU A 129 4.40 -7.88 8.91
CA LEU A 129 3.56 -8.49 7.87
C LEU A 129 2.52 -7.50 7.37
N CYS A 130 2.42 -7.32 6.06
CA CYS A 130 1.30 -6.62 5.46
C CYS A 130 1.01 -7.09 4.02
N PRO A 131 -0.26 -7.03 3.57
CA PRO A 131 -0.61 -7.46 2.22
C PRO A 131 -0.15 -6.43 1.17
N VAL A 132 0.12 -6.89 -0.04
CA VAL A 132 0.35 -6.04 -1.22
C VAL A 132 -0.90 -6.05 -2.08
N ILE A 133 -1.53 -4.89 -2.24
CA ILE A 133 -2.81 -4.76 -2.93
C ILE A 133 -2.63 -3.80 -4.10
N PRO A 134 -2.89 -4.21 -5.35
CA PRO A 134 -2.76 -3.32 -6.49
C PRO A 134 -3.72 -2.12 -6.37
N VAL A 135 -3.25 -0.93 -6.73
CA VAL A 135 -4.11 0.25 -6.87
C VAL A 135 -4.76 0.17 -8.26
N GLN A 136 -6.09 0.17 -8.33
CA GLN A 136 -6.79 0.16 -9.62
C GLN A 136 -6.38 1.38 -10.47
N GLY A 137 -6.00 1.13 -11.72
CA GLY A 137 -5.60 2.16 -12.69
C GLY A 137 -4.21 2.76 -12.50
N GLY A 138 -3.37 2.21 -11.60
CA GLY A 138 -2.03 2.73 -11.31
C GLY A 138 -0.89 2.13 -12.15
N ARG A 139 -1.09 2.04 -13.48
CA ARG A 139 0.00 1.83 -14.45
C ARG A 139 0.40 3.17 -15.06
#